data_AF-A0A961U8K9-F1
#
_entry.id   AF-A0A961U8K9-F1
#
_cell.length_a   1.000
_cell.length_b   1.000
_cell.length_c   1.000
_cell.angle_alpha   90.00
_cell.angle_beta   90.00
_cell.angle_gamma   90.00
#
_symmetry.space_group_name_H-M   'P 1'
#
loop_
_entity.id
_entity.type
_entity.pdbx_description
1 polymer ?
#
loop_
_entity_poly.entity_id
_entity_poly.type
_entity_poly.pdbx_seq_one_letter_code
_entity_poly.pdbx_strand_id
1 'polypeptide(L)'
;MNAYKAARLPIHRGPAAWNAILGAQDAPCLLDEDRTADVVIIGAGFAGLSAARQITQLEPALRVVVLDASRIAEGASGRNSGFMIDLPHELTSDDYAGAGTATDRDLIALNRQAIAFARSAVEDYGIDRNFFDECGKINGAAGEHAHRHNLSYANHLAGLGEAHEMLDGKQMQAITGSSHYLAGLYTPGTVMLQPAGYIRGLAAGLRKSGVAIFENAPATGFERTGNAWRVTTPRGSIGTERIVLANNGHLESFGIERGRLMQIFLYASMTEELVGDALARLGGNPRWGITPSDPMGTTMRRIDAGQGGNRIVTRTCAAMRPGMAASESDVARFAKVHERKFAQRFPQLAGVRQQFSWAGHLCLTLNGVSVMREIDGGVFSACVQNGLGTARGTLTGIGAAELALGKQGDITRHFGSQPRPNRLPPQPFAAIGANAWMRYKEWRAADE
;
A
#
# COMPACT_ATOMS: atom_id res chain seq x y z
N MET A 1 19.28 -1.28 -29.47
CA MET A 1 18.95 -0.15 -28.59
C MET A 1 17.98 -0.67 -27.55
N ASN A 2 18.34 -0.65 -26.27
CA ASN A 2 17.42 -1.06 -25.21
C ASN A 2 16.36 0.04 -25.07
N ALA A 3 15.11 -0.31 -25.34
CA ALA A 3 13.98 0.60 -25.30
C ALA A 3 12.79 -0.10 -24.64
N TYR A 4 12.14 0.62 -23.72
CA TYR A 4 11.02 0.15 -22.94
C TYR A 4 9.85 1.09 -23.19
N LYS A 5 8.74 0.56 -23.70
CA LYS A 5 7.53 1.34 -23.97
C LYS A 5 6.41 0.86 -23.06
N ALA A 6 5.76 1.78 -22.37
CA ALA A 6 4.60 1.48 -21.54
C ALA A 6 3.43 1.05 -22.44
N ALA A 7 2.97 -0.18 -22.29
CA ALA A 7 1.83 -0.71 -23.01
C ALA A 7 0.48 -0.16 -22.50
N ARG A 8 0.46 0.39 -21.28
CA ARG A 8 -0.74 0.96 -20.64
C ARG A 8 -0.36 1.90 -19.51
N LEU A 9 -1.27 2.83 -19.22
CA LEU A 9 -1.23 3.73 -18.09
C LEU A 9 -2.15 3.22 -16.96
N PRO A 10 -1.95 3.67 -15.71
CA PRO A 10 -2.84 3.31 -14.61
C PRO A 10 -4.26 3.79 -14.86
N ILE A 11 -5.24 2.94 -14.52
CA ILE A 11 -6.67 3.27 -14.54
C ILE A 11 -7.19 3.13 -13.11
N HIS A 12 -7.63 4.26 -12.54
CA HIS A 12 -8.20 4.30 -11.20
C HIS A 12 -9.73 4.29 -11.28
N ARG A 13 -10.39 3.48 -10.43
CA ARG A 13 -11.85 3.41 -10.34
C ARG A 13 -12.32 3.84 -8.96
N GLY A 14 -13.28 4.75 -8.95
CA GLY A 14 -13.73 5.44 -7.75
C GLY A 14 -12.72 6.48 -7.25
N PRO A 15 -13.19 7.44 -6.44
CA PRO A 15 -12.32 8.44 -5.84
C PRO A 15 -11.37 7.79 -4.83
N ALA A 16 -10.12 8.27 -4.73
CA ALA A 16 -9.31 7.97 -3.54
C ALA A 16 -9.93 8.68 -2.34
N ALA A 17 -10.79 7.98 -1.60
CA ALA A 17 -11.55 8.57 -0.50
C ALA A 17 -10.63 9.27 0.52
N TRP A 18 -9.51 8.63 0.89
CA TRP A 18 -8.50 9.22 1.77
C TRP A 18 -7.94 10.55 1.28
N ASN A 19 -7.81 10.72 -0.03
CA ASN A 19 -7.35 11.97 -0.62
C ASN A 19 -8.48 13.01 -0.69
N ALA A 20 -9.68 12.57 -1.08
CA ALA A 20 -10.86 13.42 -1.23
C ALA A 20 -11.29 14.08 0.10
N ILE A 21 -11.22 13.35 1.23
CA ILE A 21 -11.60 13.88 2.55
C ILE A 21 -10.62 14.90 3.12
N LEU A 22 -9.43 15.06 2.52
CA LEU A 22 -8.43 16.08 2.91
C LEU A 22 -8.61 17.38 2.13
N GLY A 23 -9.65 17.50 1.31
CA GLY A 23 -9.92 18.68 0.51
C GLY A 23 -8.99 18.85 -0.69
N ALA A 24 -9.10 20.00 -1.34
CA ALA A 24 -8.38 20.31 -2.57
C ALA A 24 -6.85 20.29 -2.38
N GLN A 25 -6.15 19.97 -3.46
CA GLN A 25 -4.71 20.12 -3.59
C GLN A 25 -4.43 21.33 -4.48
N ASP A 26 -3.22 21.90 -4.36
CA ASP A 26 -2.73 22.90 -5.30
C ASP A 26 -2.73 22.38 -6.75
N ALA A 27 -2.58 23.26 -7.73
CA ALA A 27 -2.46 22.84 -9.13
C ALA A 27 -1.30 21.84 -9.32
N PRO A 28 -1.43 20.85 -10.21
CA PRO A 28 -0.36 19.89 -10.44
C PRO A 28 0.84 20.59 -11.08
N CYS A 29 2.04 20.24 -10.66
CA CYS A 29 3.25 20.62 -11.40
C CYS A 29 3.36 19.76 -12.65
N LEU A 30 3.38 20.38 -13.82
CA LEU A 30 3.37 19.72 -15.12
C LEU A 30 4.78 19.73 -15.73
N LEU A 31 5.14 18.64 -16.43
CA LEU A 31 6.35 18.63 -17.27
C LEU A 31 5.96 19.04 -18.69
N ASP A 32 6.29 20.27 -19.07
CA ASP A 32 5.89 20.86 -20.36
C ASP A 32 7.11 21.24 -21.24
N GLU A 33 8.30 20.80 -20.84
CA GLU A 33 9.56 21.04 -21.55
C GLU A 33 10.53 19.86 -21.35
N ASP A 34 11.57 19.81 -22.17
CA ASP A 34 12.66 18.86 -22.01
C ASP A 34 13.57 19.25 -20.84
N ARG A 35 13.98 18.27 -20.04
CA ARG A 35 14.84 18.48 -18.86
C ARG A 35 15.98 17.46 -18.78
N THR A 36 16.92 17.73 -17.89
CA THR A 36 17.94 16.76 -17.46
C THR A 36 17.86 16.56 -15.95
N ALA A 37 18.17 15.36 -15.51
CA ALA A 37 18.24 14.97 -14.10
C ALA A 37 19.38 13.97 -13.92
N ASP A 38 19.87 13.84 -12.69
CA ASP A 38 20.87 12.83 -12.38
C ASP A 38 20.18 11.49 -12.05
N VAL A 39 18.98 11.55 -11.48
CA VAL A 39 18.08 10.41 -11.26
C VAL A 39 16.64 10.77 -11.60
N VAL A 40 15.96 9.90 -12.37
CA VAL A 40 14.51 9.98 -12.62
C VAL A 40 13.81 8.81 -11.93
N ILE A 41 12.74 9.10 -11.20
CA ILE A 41 11.92 8.12 -10.48
C ILE A 41 10.53 8.08 -11.13
N ILE A 42 10.07 6.90 -11.51
CA ILE A 42 8.76 6.70 -12.16
C ILE A 42 7.77 6.13 -11.13
N GLY A 43 6.88 7.00 -10.64
CA GLY A 43 5.83 6.73 -9.66
C GLY A 43 6.08 7.45 -8.33
N ALA A 44 5.16 8.28 -7.87
CA ALA A 44 5.23 9.07 -6.64
C ALA A 44 4.41 8.43 -5.49
N GLY A 45 4.46 7.10 -5.38
CA GLY A 45 3.94 6.36 -4.22
C GLY A 45 4.98 6.21 -3.11
N PHE A 46 4.71 5.34 -2.13
CA PHE A 46 5.64 5.03 -1.03
C PHE A 46 7.06 4.73 -1.51
N ALA A 47 7.21 3.82 -2.49
CA ALA A 47 8.54 3.45 -2.99
C ALA A 47 9.28 4.59 -3.68
N GLY A 48 8.61 5.35 -4.54
CA GLY A 48 9.29 6.41 -5.30
C GLY A 48 9.64 7.62 -4.44
N LEU A 49 8.75 8.03 -3.55
CA LEU A 49 9.02 9.14 -2.63
C LEU A 49 10.07 8.76 -1.58
N SER A 50 10.06 7.52 -1.08
CA SER A 50 11.14 7.05 -0.19
C SER A 50 12.48 6.92 -0.92
N ALA A 51 12.49 6.50 -2.20
CA ALA A 51 13.70 6.52 -3.02
C ALA A 51 14.23 7.95 -3.21
N ALA A 52 13.35 8.91 -3.54
CA ALA A 52 13.71 10.32 -3.69
C ALA A 52 14.34 10.87 -2.40
N ARG A 53 13.69 10.64 -1.25
CA ARG A 53 14.21 11.03 0.06
C ARG A 53 15.57 10.43 0.34
N GLN A 54 15.72 9.11 0.14
CA GLN A 54 16.98 8.42 0.41
C GLN A 54 18.11 8.95 -0.48
N ILE A 55 17.85 9.21 -1.76
CA ILE A 55 18.84 9.83 -2.67
C ILE A 55 19.23 11.21 -2.16
N THR A 56 18.26 12.07 -1.82
CA THR A 56 18.54 13.42 -1.32
C THR A 56 19.30 13.42 0.01
N GLN A 57 19.07 12.44 0.89
CA GLN A 57 19.82 12.29 2.14
C GLN A 57 21.27 11.82 1.91
N LEU A 58 21.48 10.90 0.97
CA LEU A 58 22.80 10.33 0.69
C LEU A 58 23.66 11.25 -0.17
N GLU A 59 23.06 11.92 -1.15
CA GLU A 59 23.75 12.75 -2.14
C GLU A 59 22.92 14.03 -2.42
N PRO A 60 22.94 15.03 -1.52
CA PRO A 60 22.07 16.22 -1.60
C PRO A 60 22.25 17.08 -2.86
N ALA A 61 23.39 16.95 -3.55
CA ALA A 61 23.70 17.70 -4.77
C ALA A 61 23.02 17.14 -6.03
N LEU A 62 22.47 15.92 -5.99
CA LEU A 62 21.85 15.30 -7.16
C LEU A 62 20.50 15.93 -7.48
N ARG A 63 20.28 16.20 -8.77
CA ARG A 63 19.00 16.63 -9.32
C ARG A 63 18.10 15.41 -9.47
N VAL A 64 17.13 15.30 -8.57
CA VAL A 64 16.14 14.22 -8.57
C VAL A 64 14.83 14.70 -9.19
N VAL A 65 14.32 13.96 -10.16
CA VAL A 65 12.98 14.16 -10.72
C VAL A 65 12.09 12.95 -10.44
N VAL A 66 10.87 13.20 -9.97
CA VAL A 66 9.81 12.19 -9.82
C VAL A 66 8.70 12.48 -10.83
N LEU A 67 8.31 11.47 -11.60
CA LEU A 67 7.20 11.51 -12.56
C LEU A 67 6.06 10.63 -12.06
N ASP A 68 4.86 11.17 -11.91
CA ASP A 68 3.64 10.39 -11.68
C ASP A 68 2.63 10.55 -12.81
N ALA A 69 1.98 9.45 -13.18
CA ALA A 69 0.95 9.43 -14.21
C ALA A 69 -0.35 10.11 -13.77
N SER A 70 -0.56 10.28 -12.47
CA SER A 70 -1.74 10.88 -11.85
C SER A 70 -1.35 12.01 -10.88
N ARG A 71 -2.34 12.58 -10.18
CA ARG A 71 -2.12 13.46 -9.04
C ARG A 71 -1.48 12.71 -7.87
N ILE A 72 -0.73 13.41 -7.00
CA ILE A 72 -0.19 12.83 -5.77
C ILE A 72 -1.32 12.25 -4.92
N ALA A 73 -1.05 11.05 -4.36
CA ALA A 73 -2.00 10.23 -3.60
C ALA A 73 -3.21 9.69 -4.39
N GLU A 74 -3.28 9.88 -5.72
CA GLU A 74 -4.28 9.21 -6.57
C GLU A 74 -3.85 7.81 -7.03
N GLY A 75 -2.75 7.26 -6.55
CA GLY A 75 -2.37 5.88 -6.82
C GLY A 75 -2.95 4.87 -5.81
N ALA A 76 -2.34 3.68 -5.78
CA ALA A 76 -2.56 2.70 -4.72
C ALA A 76 -2.13 3.24 -3.33
N SER A 77 -1.15 4.15 -3.29
CA SER A 77 -0.63 4.75 -2.06
C SER A 77 -1.64 5.63 -1.31
N GLY A 78 -2.66 6.19 -1.98
CA GLY A 78 -3.79 6.87 -1.32
C GLY A 78 -5.09 6.05 -1.29
N ARG A 79 -5.06 4.77 -1.69
CA ARG A 79 -6.24 3.86 -1.74
C ARG A 79 -6.13 2.67 -0.79
N ASN A 80 -5.01 2.50 -0.10
CA ASN A 80 -4.82 1.45 0.89
C ASN A 80 -5.47 1.80 2.24
N SER A 81 -5.47 0.86 3.18
CA SER A 81 -6.11 1.04 4.49
C SER A 81 -5.19 1.68 5.54
N GLY A 82 -3.97 2.08 5.18
CA GLY A 82 -3.02 2.82 6.00
C GLY A 82 -2.21 2.02 7.03
N PHE A 83 -2.33 0.69 7.07
CA PHE A 83 -1.53 -0.14 7.96
C PHE A 83 -0.07 -0.17 7.51
N MET A 84 0.85 0.26 8.37
CA MET A 84 2.30 0.09 8.24
C MET A 84 2.75 -0.89 9.32
N ILE A 85 2.69 -2.17 8.97
CA ILE A 85 2.83 -3.30 9.88
C ILE A 85 4.32 -3.61 10.09
N ASP A 86 4.73 -3.74 11.35
CA ASP A 86 6.08 -4.15 11.75
C ASP A 86 6.27 -5.66 11.75
N LEU A 87 5.26 -6.39 12.24
CA LEU A 87 5.27 -7.84 12.36
C LEU A 87 5.08 -8.59 11.02
N PRO A 88 5.49 -9.87 10.92
CA PRO A 88 5.24 -10.68 9.74
C PRO A 88 3.74 -10.74 9.45
N HIS A 89 3.38 -10.52 8.18
CA HIS A 89 2.00 -10.47 7.73
C HIS A 89 1.87 -11.04 6.32
N GLU A 90 2.09 -12.35 6.21
CA GLU A 90 2.04 -13.05 4.92
C GLU A 90 0.59 -13.30 4.50
N LEU A 91 0.12 -12.56 3.49
CA LEU A 91 -1.25 -12.72 2.97
C LEU A 91 -1.52 -14.09 2.31
N THR A 92 -0.46 -14.85 2.05
CA THR A 92 -0.54 -16.19 1.45
C THR A 92 -0.59 -17.31 2.50
N SER A 93 -0.30 -17.02 3.77
CA SER A 93 -0.48 -17.99 4.86
C SER A 93 -1.88 -17.85 5.47
N ASP A 94 -2.40 -18.94 6.04
CA ASP A 94 -3.76 -18.97 6.59
C ASP A 94 -3.89 -18.17 7.91
N ASP A 95 -2.78 -17.90 8.61
CA ASP A 95 -2.72 -17.22 9.92
C ASP A 95 -1.76 -16.02 9.96
N TYR A 96 -1.29 -15.57 8.79
CA TYR A 96 -0.28 -14.52 8.61
C TYR A 96 1.14 -14.84 9.08
N ALA A 97 1.39 -16.02 9.66
CA ALA A 97 2.73 -16.43 10.06
C ALA A 97 3.66 -16.51 8.84
N GLY A 98 4.94 -16.18 9.07
CA GLY A 98 5.96 -16.22 8.03
C GLY A 98 6.58 -17.60 7.83
N ALA A 99 7.49 -17.70 6.87
CA ALA A 99 8.15 -18.95 6.50
C ALA A 99 9.13 -19.53 7.57
N GLY A 100 9.33 -18.87 8.73
CA GLY A 100 10.11 -19.39 9.86
C GLY A 100 10.73 -18.31 10.78
N THR A 101 11.05 -18.68 12.03
CA THR A 101 11.39 -17.74 13.12
C THR A 101 12.62 -16.85 12.89
N ALA A 102 13.70 -17.39 12.29
CA ALA A 102 14.89 -16.59 11.98
C ALA A 102 14.63 -15.57 10.86
N THR A 103 13.87 -15.96 9.84
CA THR A 103 13.46 -15.08 8.74
C THR A 103 12.50 -13.99 9.23
N ASP A 104 11.64 -14.31 10.19
CA ASP A 104 10.69 -13.37 10.77
C ASP A 104 11.38 -12.25 11.56
N ARG A 105 12.43 -12.54 12.33
CA ARG A 105 13.18 -11.50 13.07
C ARG A 105 13.85 -10.49 12.14
N ASP A 106 14.46 -10.97 11.05
CA ASP A 106 15.06 -10.09 10.05
C ASP A 106 14.00 -9.21 9.36
N LEU A 107 12.85 -9.79 9.02
CA LEU A 107 11.73 -9.05 8.45
C LEU A 107 11.16 -8.01 9.41
N ILE A 108 11.04 -8.33 10.70
CA ILE A 108 10.60 -7.39 11.75
C ILE A 108 11.58 -6.21 11.83
N ALA A 109 12.88 -6.48 11.88
CA ALA A 109 13.90 -5.43 11.93
C ALA A 109 13.81 -4.50 10.71
N LEU A 110 13.66 -5.07 9.51
CA LEU A 110 13.48 -4.29 8.28
C LEU A 110 12.18 -3.47 8.30
N ASN A 111 11.04 -4.05 8.69
CA ASN A 111 9.79 -3.29 8.74
C ASN A 111 9.85 -2.14 9.77
N ARG A 112 10.52 -2.36 10.91
CA ARG A 112 10.77 -1.31 11.91
C ARG A 112 11.72 -0.23 11.39
N GLN A 113 12.71 -0.59 10.58
CA GLN A 113 13.53 0.38 9.85
C GLN A 113 12.68 1.24 8.90
N ALA A 114 11.70 0.63 8.22
CA ALA A 114 10.76 1.37 7.38
C ALA A 114 9.91 2.36 8.19
N ILE A 115 9.39 1.93 9.35
CA ILE A 115 8.60 2.77 10.26
C ILE A 115 9.45 3.92 10.79
N ALA A 116 10.70 3.67 11.20
CA ALA A 116 11.61 4.71 11.65
C ALA A 116 11.94 5.72 10.53
N PHE A 117 12.14 5.23 9.30
CA PHE A 117 12.33 6.10 8.13
C PHE A 117 11.10 6.99 7.88
N ALA A 118 9.90 6.43 8.00
CA ALA A 118 8.66 7.19 7.85
C ALA A 118 8.44 8.19 9.00
N ARG A 119 8.75 7.80 10.25
CA ARG A 119 8.67 8.68 11.43
C ARG A 119 9.60 9.89 11.28
N SER A 120 10.85 9.67 10.87
CA SER A 120 11.78 10.78 10.62
C SER A 120 11.30 11.68 9.47
N ALA A 121 10.63 11.15 8.44
CA ALA A 121 10.04 11.98 7.40
C ALA A 121 8.89 12.86 7.91
N VAL A 122 8.12 12.38 8.89
CA VAL A 122 7.07 13.18 9.56
C VAL A 122 7.71 14.37 10.28
N GLU A 123 8.81 14.13 10.99
CA GLU A 123 9.56 15.16 11.72
C GLU A 123 10.23 16.16 10.77
N ASP A 124 11.03 15.68 9.82
CA ASP A 124 11.83 16.49 8.89
C ASP A 124 10.98 17.41 8.00
N TYR A 125 9.81 16.92 7.58
CA TYR A 125 8.95 17.63 6.63
C TYR A 125 7.73 18.30 7.25
N GLY A 126 7.56 18.17 8.57
CA GLY A 126 6.40 18.70 9.29
C GLY A 126 5.08 18.12 8.77
N ILE A 127 5.06 16.80 8.51
CA ILE A 127 3.81 16.11 8.16
C ILE A 127 2.91 16.14 9.40
N ASP A 128 1.60 16.36 9.21
CA ASP A 128 0.65 16.36 10.32
C ASP A 128 0.78 15.05 11.11
N ARG A 129 1.00 15.16 12.42
CA ARG A 129 1.16 14.03 13.33
C ARG A 129 -0.10 13.14 13.37
N ASN A 130 -1.28 13.68 13.05
CA ASN A 130 -2.48 12.89 12.90
C ASN A 130 -2.40 11.90 11.72
N PHE A 131 -1.50 12.11 10.76
CA PHE A 131 -1.32 11.22 9.60
C PHE A 131 -0.34 10.08 9.86
N PHE A 132 0.27 10.02 11.04
CA PHE A 132 1.17 8.97 11.48
C PHE A 132 0.83 8.59 12.93
N ASP A 133 -0.07 7.61 13.09
CA ASP A 133 -0.61 7.24 14.39
C ASP A 133 -0.06 5.90 14.86
N GLU A 134 0.68 5.89 15.96
CA GLU A 134 1.34 4.69 16.51
C GLU A 134 0.39 3.92 17.45
N CYS A 135 -0.87 3.78 17.03
CA CYS A 135 -1.93 3.16 17.82
C CYS A 135 -1.99 1.64 17.72
N GLY A 136 -1.05 0.99 17.02
CA GLY A 136 -1.07 -0.45 16.78
C GLY A 136 -2.17 -0.89 15.82
N LYS A 137 -2.38 -2.21 15.76
CA LYS A 137 -3.49 -2.85 15.05
C LYS A 137 -4.09 -4.00 15.85
N ILE A 138 -5.31 -4.36 15.49
CA ILE A 138 -6.01 -5.52 16.06
C ILE A 138 -6.31 -6.52 14.95
N ASN A 139 -6.00 -7.81 15.18
CA ASN A 139 -6.56 -8.90 14.39
C ASN A 139 -7.92 -9.27 15.01
N GLY A 140 -9.02 -8.93 14.35
CA GLY A 140 -10.38 -9.20 14.85
C GLY A 140 -10.87 -10.57 14.41
N ALA A 141 -11.43 -11.32 15.37
CA ALA A 141 -12.05 -12.62 15.13
C ALA A 141 -13.57 -12.53 15.36
N ALA A 142 -14.37 -12.83 14.34
CA ALA A 142 -15.82 -12.87 14.45
C ALA A 142 -16.34 -14.23 14.97
N GLY A 143 -15.61 -15.32 14.74
CA GLY A 143 -15.96 -16.65 15.21
C GLY A 143 -14.79 -17.48 15.75
N GLU A 144 -15.13 -18.68 16.24
CA GLU A 144 -14.19 -19.58 16.91
C GLU A 144 -13.00 -19.99 16.03
N HIS A 145 -13.24 -20.15 14.71
CA HIS A 145 -12.18 -20.49 13.78
C HIS A 145 -11.11 -19.39 13.69
N ALA A 146 -11.53 -18.14 13.53
CA ALA A 146 -10.65 -16.98 13.50
C ALA A 146 -9.99 -16.73 14.86
N HIS A 147 -10.68 -17.01 15.96
CA HIS A 147 -10.09 -16.92 17.29
C HIS A 147 -8.94 -17.91 17.48
N ARG A 148 -9.06 -19.14 16.98
CA ARG A 148 -7.95 -20.11 16.98
C ARG A 148 -6.73 -19.63 16.19
N HIS A 149 -6.93 -18.91 15.09
CA HIS A 149 -5.82 -18.28 14.34
C HIS A 149 -5.12 -17.20 15.17
N ASN A 150 -5.88 -16.37 15.89
CA ASN A 150 -5.28 -15.41 16.82
C ASN A 150 -4.48 -16.10 17.93
N LEU A 151 -4.96 -17.21 18.49
CA LEU A 151 -4.21 -17.98 19.49
C LEU A 151 -2.91 -18.57 18.91
N SER A 152 -2.96 -19.12 17.69
CA SER A 152 -1.76 -19.59 16.97
C SER A 152 -0.75 -18.47 16.81
N TYR A 153 -1.20 -17.31 16.31
CA TYR A 153 -0.33 -16.17 16.05
C TYR A 153 0.22 -15.56 17.35
N ALA A 154 -0.57 -15.49 18.42
CA ALA A 154 -0.10 -15.06 19.75
C ALA A 154 1.04 -15.95 20.27
N ASN A 155 0.91 -17.28 20.14
CA ASN A 155 1.99 -18.21 20.52
C ASN A 155 3.25 -18.01 19.68
N HIS A 156 3.10 -17.74 18.37
CA HIS A 156 4.22 -17.43 17.49
C HIS A 156 4.92 -16.13 17.91
N LEU A 157 4.16 -15.07 18.19
CA LEU A 157 4.70 -13.80 18.68
C LEU A 157 5.40 -13.94 20.03
N ALA A 158 4.86 -14.75 20.95
CA ALA A 158 5.52 -15.09 22.20
C ALA A 158 6.89 -15.76 21.96
N GLY A 159 6.97 -16.69 21.01
CA GLY A 159 8.23 -17.33 20.60
C GLY A 159 9.24 -16.37 19.96
N LEU A 160 8.77 -15.29 19.35
CA LEU A 160 9.60 -14.21 18.80
C LEU A 160 9.99 -13.15 19.85
N GLY A 161 9.34 -13.14 21.02
CA GLY A 161 9.53 -12.11 22.05
C GLY A 161 8.77 -10.81 21.76
N GLU A 162 7.72 -10.88 20.94
CA GLU A 162 6.97 -9.72 20.48
C GLU A 162 5.75 -9.42 21.36
N ALA A 163 5.57 -8.14 21.70
CA ALA A 163 4.48 -7.69 22.55
C ALA A 163 3.12 -7.86 21.85
N HIS A 164 2.17 -8.47 22.56
CA HIS A 164 0.81 -8.66 22.07
C HIS A 164 -0.16 -8.81 23.24
N GLU A 165 -1.44 -8.53 22.99
CA GLU A 165 -2.51 -8.66 23.99
C GLU A 165 -3.73 -9.34 23.36
N MET A 166 -4.23 -10.38 24.02
CA MET A 166 -5.52 -10.98 23.65
C MET A 166 -6.65 -10.16 24.26
N LEU A 167 -7.61 -9.78 23.42
CA LEU A 167 -8.79 -9.00 23.79
C LEU A 167 -10.03 -9.90 23.75
N ASP A 168 -10.85 -9.84 24.79
CA ASP A 168 -12.17 -10.48 24.80
C ASP A 168 -13.22 -9.65 24.03
N GLY A 169 -14.40 -10.22 23.82
CA GLY A 169 -15.49 -9.55 23.12
C GLY A 169 -15.96 -8.24 23.77
N LYS A 170 -15.86 -8.11 25.10
CA LYS A 170 -16.23 -6.86 25.80
C LYS A 170 -15.20 -5.76 25.55
N GLN A 171 -13.91 -6.10 25.60
CA GLN A 171 -12.82 -5.18 25.25
C GLN A 171 -12.92 -4.76 23.79
N MET A 172 -13.20 -5.71 22.88
CA MET A 172 -13.44 -5.41 21.47
C MET A 172 -14.63 -4.46 21.27
N GLN A 173 -15.74 -4.68 21.98
CA GLN A 173 -16.90 -3.79 21.92
C GLN A 173 -16.58 -2.40 22.49
N ALA A 174 -15.84 -2.32 23.60
CA ALA A 174 -15.41 -1.05 24.17
C ALA A 174 -14.51 -0.25 23.21
N ILE A 175 -13.64 -0.92 22.45
CA ILE A 175 -12.78 -0.25 21.45
C ILE A 175 -13.57 0.15 20.21
N THR A 176 -14.36 -0.77 19.67
CA THR A 176 -14.93 -0.61 18.33
C THR A 176 -16.32 0.02 18.30
N GLY A 177 -17.06 -0.09 19.40
CA GLY A 177 -18.50 0.15 19.42
C GLY A 177 -19.34 -0.98 18.82
N SER A 178 -18.73 -2.12 18.48
CA SER A 178 -19.37 -3.26 17.81
C SER A 178 -19.32 -4.51 18.67
N SER A 179 -20.45 -5.21 18.79
CA SER A 179 -20.52 -6.54 19.40
C SER A 179 -20.25 -7.69 18.42
N HIS A 180 -19.76 -7.38 17.21
CA HIS A 180 -19.53 -8.37 16.14
C HIS A 180 -18.35 -9.30 16.43
N TYR A 181 -17.34 -8.82 17.15
CA TYR A 181 -16.10 -9.55 17.36
C TYR A 181 -16.18 -10.38 18.65
N LEU A 182 -15.91 -11.68 18.52
CA LEU A 182 -15.77 -12.61 19.64
C LEU A 182 -14.50 -12.31 20.46
N ALA A 183 -13.41 -11.98 19.76
CA ALA A 183 -12.11 -11.69 20.35
C ALA A 183 -11.23 -10.87 19.41
N GLY A 184 -10.11 -10.35 19.93
CA GLY A 184 -9.08 -9.68 19.16
C GLY A 184 -7.67 -10.07 19.62
N LEU A 185 -6.68 -9.84 18.76
CA LEU A 185 -5.27 -9.88 19.12
C LEU A 185 -4.67 -8.52 18.76
N TYR A 186 -4.34 -7.73 19.79
CA TYR A 186 -3.73 -6.42 19.65
C TYR A 186 -2.21 -6.54 19.55
N THR A 187 -1.62 -5.76 18.65
CA THR A 187 -0.17 -5.66 18.43
C THR A 187 0.21 -4.17 18.34
N PRO A 188 1.07 -3.66 19.24
CA PRO A 188 1.30 -2.21 19.39
C PRO A 188 2.26 -1.61 18.36
N GLY A 189 3.10 -2.42 17.69
CA GLY A 189 4.17 -1.90 16.83
C GLY A 189 3.73 -1.37 15.46
N THR A 190 2.50 -1.65 15.04
CA THR A 190 1.96 -1.18 13.75
C THR A 190 1.63 0.31 13.81
N VAL A 191 1.98 1.04 12.75
CA VAL A 191 1.57 2.44 12.57
C VAL A 191 0.38 2.54 11.61
N MET A 192 -0.62 3.32 12.00
CA MET A 192 -1.78 3.68 11.19
C MET A 192 -1.58 5.04 10.52
N LEU A 193 -1.34 5.02 9.22
CA LEU A 193 -1.17 6.23 8.42
C LEU A 193 -2.51 6.76 7.95
N GLN A 194 -2.72 8.08 7.92
CA GLN A 194 -3.65 8.66 6.94
C GLN A 194 -2.88 8.62 5.60
N PRO A 195 -3.20 7.67 4.70
CA PRO A 195 -2.27 7.29 3.65
C PRO A 195 -2.08 8.38 2.59
N ALA A 196 -3.14 9.12 2.26
CA ALA A 196 -3.05 10.22 1.31
C ALA A 196 -2.34 11.45 1.93
N GLY A 197 -2.63 11.74 3.20
CA GLY A 197 -2.04 12.84 3.95
C GLY A 197 -0.54 12.65 4.15
N TYR A 198 -0.11 11.45 4.51
CA TYR A 198 1.32 11.10 4.60
C TYR A 198 2.03 11.27 3.25
N ILE A 199 1.46 10.75 2.16
CA ILE A 199 2.06 10.85 0.81
C ILE A 199 2.10 12.30 0.32
N ARG A 200 1.03 13.09 0.54
CA ARG A 200 1.00 14.53 0.24
C ARG A 200 2.07 15.28 1.03
N GLY A 201 2.18 15.02 2.33
CA GLY A 201 3.17 15.64 3.22
C GLY A 201 4.60 15.31 2.79
N LEU A 202 4.88 14.04 2.50
CA LEU A 202 6.19 13.59 2.02
C LEU A 202 6.56 14.24 0.69
N ALA A 203 5.64 14.28 -0.29
CA ALA A 203 5.88 14.95 -1.56
C ALA A 203 6.11 16.45 -1.40
N ALA A 204 5.35 17.13 -0.53
CA ALA A 204 5.52 18.55 -0.24
C ALA A 204 6.87 18.84 0.43
N GLY A 205 7.29 18.00 1.39
CA GLY A 205 8.60 18.08 2.03
C GLY A 205 9.74 17.94 1.01
N LEU A 206 9.67 16.92 0.16
CA LEU A 206 10.68 16.69 -0.88
C LEU A 206 10.76 17.82 -1.90
N ARG A 207 9.63 18.42 -2.28
CA ARG A 207 9.60 19.63 -3.12
C ARG A 207 10.37 20.78 -2.47
N LYS A 208 10.16 21.01 -1.17
CA LYS A 208 10.91 22.03 -0.41
C LYS A 208 12.40 21.71 -0.33
N SER A 209 12.77 20.43 -0.32
CA SER A 209 14.16 19.96 -0.38
C SER A 209 14.77 19.96 -1.79
N GLY A 210 14.08 20.50 -2.80
CA GLY A 210 14.62 20.66 -4.17
C GLY A 210 14.31 19.52 -5.13
N VAL A 211 13.55 18.50 -4.73
CA VAL A 211 13.11 17.43 -5.65
C VAL A 211 12.01 17.95 -6.57
N ALA A 212 12.20 17.81 -7.88
CA ALA A 212 11.18 18.17 -8.86
C ALA A 212 10.16 17.02 -9.00
N ILE A 213 8.90 17.24 -8.60
CA ILE A 213 7.85 16.23 -8.64
C ILE A 213 6.74 16.67 -9.60
N PHE A 214 6.63 15.99 -10.73
CA PHE A 214 5.63 16.25 -11.76
C PHE A 214 4.47 15.26 -11.68
N GLU A 215 3.26 15.81 -11.75
CA GLU A 215 1.98 15.10 -11.70
C GLU A 215 1.32 15.12 -13.08
N ASN A 216 0.45 14.15 -13.35
CA ASN A 216 -0.15 13.99 -14.69
C ASN A 216 0.90 13.96 -15.82
N ALA A 217 2.09 13.48 -15.51
CA ALA A 217 3.25 13.39 -16.39
C ALA A 217 3.65 11.91 -16.55
N PRO A 218 2.79 11.08 -17.19
CA PRO A 218 3.06 9.66 -17.32
C PRO A 218 4.32 9.43 -18.14
N ALA A 219 5.28 8.68 -17.58
CA ALA A 219 6.36 8.13 -18.38
C ALA A 219 5.79 7.07 -19.35
N THR A 220 5.79 7.38 -20.65
CA THR A 220 5.26 6.49 -21.70
C THR A 220 6.31 5.54 -22.25
N GLY A 221 7.58 5.80 -21.96
CA GLY A 221 8.70 4.93 -22.33
C GLY A 221 10.03 5.52 -21.91
N PHE A 222 11.08 4.72 -22.03
CA PHE A 222 12.46 5.17 -21.90
C PHE A 222 13.38 4.36 -22.81
N GLU A 223 14.39 5.01 -23.37
CA GLU A 223 15.33 4.40 -24.29
C GLU A 223 16.76 4.87 -24.04
N ARG A 224 17.73 4.01 -24.35
CA ARG A 224 19.14 4.33 -24.17
C ARG A 224 19.61 5.29 -25.25
N THR A 225 20.15 6.44 -24.85
CA THR A 225 20.75 7.46 -25.73
C THR A 225 22.21 7.66 -25.32
N GLY A 226 23.15 7.08 -26.08
CA GLY A 226 24.57 7.06 -25.71
C GLY A 226 24.81 6.28 -24.41
N ASN A 227 25.38 6.95 -23.40
CA ASN A 227 25.61 6.40 -22.05
C ASN A 227 24.49 6.73 -21.05
N ALA A 228 23.46 7.45 -21.50
CA ALA A 228 22.33 7.87 -20.67
C ALA A 228 21.02 7.27 -21.19
N TRP A 229 19.93 7.61 -20.52
CA TRP A 229 18.56 7.27 -20.86
C TRP A 229 17.75 8.54 -21.15
N ARG A 230 16.80 8.42 -22.07
CA ARG A 230 15.76 9.43 -22.30
C ARG A 230 14.42 8.88 -21.87
N VAL A 231 13.82 9.44 -20.84
CA VAL A 231 12.45 9.14 -20.38
C VAL A 231 11.48 10.04 -21.14
N THR A 232 10.51 9.46 -21.82
CA THR A 232 9.52 10.19 -22.64
C THR A 232 8.20 10.35 -21.88
N THR A 233 7.62 11.54 -21.94
CA THR A 233 6.25 11.85 -21.49
C THR A 233 5.48 12.51 -22.64
N PRO A 234 4.15 12.70 -22.53
CA PRO A 234 3.37 13.33 -23.61
C PRO A 234 3.75 14.77 -23.96
N ARG A 235 4.35 15.53 -23.03
CA ARG A 235 4.62 16.97 -23.19
C ARG A 235 6.09 17.36 -23.00
N GLY A 236 6.98 16.38 -22.83
CA GLY A 236 8.41 16.62 -22.67
C GLY A 236 9.17 15.33 -22.41
N SER A 237 10.49 15.42 -22.35
CA SER A 237 11.38 14.30 -22.06
C SER A 237 12.42 14.65 -21.00
N ILE A 238 12.99 13.62 -20.36
CA ILE A 238 14.07 13.82 -19.37
C ILE A 238 15.26 12.94 -19.73
N GLY A 239 16.41 13.59 -19.97
CA GLY A 239 17.70 12.91 -20.04
C GLY A 239 18.22 12.60 -18.64
N THR A 240 18.65 11.36 -18.40
CA THR A 240 19.16 10.92 -17.09
C THR A 240 20.14 9.77 -17.21
N GLU A 241 21.08 9.66 -16.29
CA GLU A 241 21.95 8.48 -16.20
C GLU A 241 21.25 7.31 -15.50
N ARG A 242 20.33 7.62 -14.58
CA ARG A 242 19.72 6.64 -13.69
C ARG A 242 18.19 6.76 -13.67
N ILE A 243 17.51 5.61 -13.71
CA ILE A 243 16.06 5.48 -13.61
C ILE A 243 15.71 4.55 -12.44
N VAL A 244 14.77 4.96 -11.59
CA VAL A 244 14.15 4.09 -10.58
C VAL A 244 12.68 3.86 -10.93
N LEU A 245 12.32 2.62 -11.23
CA LEU A 245 10.94 2.20 -11.47
C LEU A 245 10.25 1.93 -10.13
N ALA A 246 9.30 2.78 -9.75
CA ALA A 246 8.51 2.70 -8.51
C ALA A 246 6.99 2.59 -8.79
N ASN A 247 6.64 2.02 -9.95
CA ASN A 247 5.26 1.91 -10.47
C ASN A 247 4.56 0.57 -10.15
N ASN A 248 5.13 -0.21 -9.23
CA ASN A 248 4.58 -1.46 -8.69
C ASN A 248 4.16 -2.46 -9.79
N GLY A 249 2.87 -2.79 -9.93
CA GLY A 249 2.37 -3.74 -10.93
C GLY A 249 2.54 -3.26 -12.38
N HIS A 250 2.64 -1.94 -12.59
CA HIS A 250 2.90 -1.38 -13.93
C HIS A 250 4.33 -1.59 -14.41
N LEU A 251 5.21 -2.22 -13.61
CA LEU A 251 6.49 -2.74 -14.09
C LEU A 251 6.29 -3.64 -15.33
N GLU A 252 5.24 -4.46 -15.32
CA GLU A 252 4.84 -5.30 -16.45
C GLU A 252 4.36 -4.50 -17.67
N SER A 253 3.89 -3.26 -17.48
CA SER A 253 3.51 -2.37 -18.60
C SER A 253 4.71 -1.97 -19.44
N PHE A 254 5.92 -1.89 -18.86
CA PHE A 254 7.18 -1.67 -19.59
C PHE A 254 7.77 -2.97 -20.14
N GLY A 255 7.08 -4.09 -19.93
CA GLY A 255 7.48 -5.41 -20.38
C GLY A 255 8.47 -6.14 -19.50
N ILE A 256 8.66 -5.67 -18.28
CA ILE A 256 9.53 -6.28 -17.27
C ILE A 256 8.69 -7.25 -16.44
N GLU A 257 9.20 -8.46 -16.17
CA GLU A 257 8.48 -9.52 -15.43
C GLU A 257 7.09 -9.93 -16.00
N ARG A 258 6.89 -9.82 -17.33
CA ARG A 258 5.63 -10.24 -17.99
C ARG A 258 5.24 -11.68 -17.63
N GLY A 259 3.97 -11.88 -17.29
CA GLY A 259 3.42 -13.20 -16.97
C GLY A 259 3.92 -13.77 -15.63
N ARG A 260 4.48 -12.94 -14.75
CA ARG A 260 4.93 -13.31 -13.40
C ARG A 260 4.22 -12.53 -12.29
N LEU A 261 3.52 -11.46 -12.65
CA LEU A 261 2.90 -10.53 -11.70
C LEU A 261 1.39 -10.75 -11.62
N MET A 262 0.87 -10.98 -10.42
CA MET A 262 -0.57 -11.09 -10.17
C MET A 262 -1.14 -9.70 -9.93
N GLN A 263 -1.93 -9.23 -10.90
CA GLN A 263 -2.60 -7.93 -10.86
C GLN A 263 -3.96 -8.08 -10.14
N ILE A 264 -3.98 -7.78 -8.85
CA ILE A 264 -5.14 -7.92 -7.97
C ILE A 264 -5.75 -6.55 -7.67
N PHE A 265 -7.07 -6.46 -7.64
CA PHE A 265 -7.78 -5.29 -7.15
C PHE A 265 -8.49 -5.62 -5.86
N LEU A 266 -8.33 -4.74 -4.88
CA LEU A 266 -9.02 -4.79 -3.59
C LEU A 266 -9.99 -3.61 -3.52
N TYR A 267 -11.17 -3.83 -2.94
CA TYR A 267 -12.24 -2.85 -2.97
C TYR A 267 -12.54 -2.35 -1.57
N ALA A 268 -12.88 -1.07 -1.45
CA ALA A 268 -13.21 -0.48 -0.16
C ALA A 268 -14.34 0.52 -0.29
N SER A 269 -14.98 0.80 0.83
CA SER A 269 -15.97 1.86 0.97
C SER A 269 -15.78 2.61 2.28
N MET A 270 -16.15 3.88 2.28
CA MET A 270 -16.02 4.78 3.41
C MET A 270 -17.36 5.43 3.67
N THR A 271 -17.78 5.45 4.93
CA THR A 271 -19.02 6.12 5.35
C THR A 271 -18.96 7.61 5.06
N GLU A 272 -20.14 8.24 5.01
CA GLU A 272 -20.23 9.67 5.27
C GLU A 272 -19.68 10.03 6.66
N GLU A 273 -19.47 11.32 6.92
CA GLU A 273 -19.01 11.76 8.24
C GLU A 273 -20.09 11.50 9.29
N LEU A 274 -19.71 10.80 10.34
CA LEU A 274 -20.57 10.48 11.47
C LEU A 274 -20.56 11.66 12.45
N VAL A 275 -21.72 12.27 12.64
CA VAL A 275 -21.91 13.41 13.54
C VAL A 275 -23.10 13.19 14.47
N GLY A 276 -23.15 13.96 15.56
CA GLY A 276 -24.27 13.96 16.52
C GLY A 276 -24.63 12.55 17.00
N ASP A 277 -25.91 12.22 16.89
CA ASP A 277 -26.46 10.95 17.39
C ASP A 277 -25.82 9.72 16.74
N ALA A 278 -25.42 9.77 15.46
CA ALA A 278 -24.78 8.62 14.81
C ALA A 278 -23.40 8.33 15.43
N LEU A 279 -22.62 9.38 15.71
CA LEU A 279 -21.33 9.24 16.37
C LEU A 279 -21.47 8.79 17.82
N ALA A 280 -22.48 9.30 18.54
CA ALA A 280 -22.80 8.89 19.90
C ALA A 280 -23.22 7.41 19.97
N ARG A 281 -24.07 6.95 19.04
CA ARG A 281 -24.48 5.54 18.93
C ARG A 281 -23.34 4.61 18.54
N LEU A 282 -22.36 5.09 17.75
CA LEU A 282 -21.16 4.31 17.46
C LEU A 282 -20.40 4.00 18.76
N GLY A 283 -20.20 5.00 19.63
CA GLY A 283 -19.45 4.82 20.88
C GLY A 283 -17.98 4.45 20.63
N GLY A 284 -17.31 3.83 21.60
CA GLY A 284 -15.93 3.32 21.50
C GLY A 284 -14.83 4.35 21.20
N ASN A 285 -13.63 3.84 20.90
CA ASN A 285 -12.44 4.67 20.69
C ASN A 285 -12.50 5.44 19.37
N PRO A 286 -11.95 6.67 19.31
CA PRO A 286 -12.04 7.54 18.12
C PRO A 286 -11.22 7.02 16.92
N ARG A 287 -10.19 6.23 17.17
CA ARG A 287 -9.31 5.64 16.14
C ARG A 287 -9.01 4.18 16.46
N TRP A 288 -9.06 3.34 15.45
CA TRP A 288 -8.62 1.95 15.51
C TRP A 288 -8.57 1.34 14.09
N GLY A 289 -7.74 0.31 13.94
CA GLY A 289 -7.64 -0.50 12.72
C GLY A 289 -7.77 -1.98 13.04
N ILE A 290 -8.70 -2.65 12.36
CA ILE A 290 -8.92 -4.10 12.44
C ILE A 290 -8.58 -4.73 11.11
N THR A 291 -7.63 -5.67 11.13
CA THR A 291 -7.45 -6.66 10.07
C THR A 291 -8.19 -7.94 10.45
N PRO A 292 -8.81 -8.66 9.49
CA PRO A 292 -9.45 -9.94 9.80
C PRO A 292 -8.40 -10.98 10.17
N SER A 293 -8.72 -11.91 11.07
CA SER A 293 -7.81 -13.03 11.38
C SER A 293 -7.74 -14.07 10.25
N ASP A 294 -8.74 -14.10 9.35
CA ASP A 294 -8.65 -14.77 8.04
C ASP A 294 -8.27 -13.73 6.97
N PRO A 295 -7.19 -13.94 6.16
CA PRO A 295 -6.74 -13.00 5.14
C PRO A 295 -7.80 -12.51 4.13
N MET A 296 -8.88 -13.27 3.93
CA MET A 296 -9.97 -12.91 3.01
C MET A 296 -11.22 -12.33 3.71
N GLY A 297 -11.15 -12.11 5.03
CA GLY A 297 -12.21 -11.46 5.81
C GLY A 297 -12.31 -9.94 5.57
N THR A 298 -12.93 -9.23 6.51
CA THR A 298 -13.22 -7.80 6.37
C THR A 298 -12.29 -6.94 7.21
N THR A 299 -11.51 -6.08 6.54
CA THR A 299 -10.74 -5.02 7.21
C THR A 299 -11.66 -3.85 7.53
N MET A 300 -11.60 -3.39 8.78
CA MET A 300 -12.38 -2.25 9.27
C MET A 300 -11.43 -1.20 9.85
N ARG A 301 -11.68 0.07 9.57
CA ARG A 301 -10.88 1.15 10.16
C ARG A 301 -11.75 2.33 10.52
N ARG A 302 -11.60 2.85 11.75
CA ARG A 302 -12.21 4.10 12.17
C ARG A 302 -11.15 5.21 12.22
N ILE A 303 -11.56 6.39 11.78
CA ILE A 303 -10.79 7.63 11.85
C ILE A 303 -11.61 8.73 12.51
N ASP A 304 -10.94 9.80 12.93
CA ASP A 304 -11.54 10.97 13.55
C ASP A 304 -11.30 12.27 12.76
N ALA A 305 -11.72 13.40 13.33
CA ALA A 305 -11.57 14.73 12.74
C ALA A 305 -10.12 15.06 12.30
N GLY A 306 -9.10 14.61 13.04
CA GLY A 306 -7.70 14.84 12.70
C GLY A 306 -7.23 14.12 11.43
N GLN A 307 -7.97 13.10 10.96
CA GLN A 307 -7.64 12.32 9.76
C GLN A 307 -8.61 12.57 8.58
N GLY A 308 -9.47 13.58 8.67
CA GLY A 308 -10.46 13.92 7.63
C GLY A 308 -11.92 13.58 7.98
N GLY A 309 -12.24 13.51 9.28
CA GLY A 309 -13.60 13.37 9.79
C GLY A 309 -13.85 12.03 10.50
N ASN A 310 -14.93 11.96 11.28
CA ASN A 310 -15.33 10.74 11.98
C ASN A 310 -15.93 9.73 11.00
N ARG A 311 -15.16 8.77 10.52
CA ARG A 311 -15.57 7.87 9.42
C ARG A 311 -15.11 6.44 9.66
N ILE A 312 -15.83 5.50 9.06
CA ILE A 312 -15.45 4.09 9.04
C ILE A 312 -15.19 3.66 7.60
N VAL A 313 -14.09 2.93 7.40
CA VAL A 313 -13.73 2.26 6.16
C VAL A 313 -13.99 0.78 6.30
N THR A 314 -14.68 0.21 5.32
CA THR A 314 -14.91 -1.23 5.15
C THR A 314 -14.20 -1.68 3.89
N ARG A 315 -13.32 -2.67 4.01
CA ARG A 315 -12.57 -3.23 2.88
C ARG A 315 -12.63 -4.75 2.91
N THR A 316 -13.09 -5.32 1.82
CA THR A 316 -13.04 -6.75 1.53
C THR A 316 -13.16 -6.91 0.01
N CYS A 317 -13.34 -8.13 -0.46
CA CYS A 317 -13.42 -8.49 -1.86
C CYS A 317 -12.11 -8.28 -2.65
N ALA A 318 -11.69 -9.32 -3.36
CA ALA A 318 -10.51 -9.32 -4.19
C ALA A 318 -10.85 -9.82 -5.60
N ALA A 319 -10.19 -9.25 -6.60
CA ALA A 319 -10.39 -9.65 -7.98
C ALA A 319 -9.10 -9.57 -8.78
N MET A 320 -8.72 -10.67 -9.44
CA MET A 320 -7.59 -10.67 -10.36
C MET A 320 -8.05 -10.08 -11.69
N ARG A 321 -7.34 -9.05 -12.14
CA ARG A 321 -7.57 -8.35 -13.41
C ARG A 321 -6.22 -8.19 -14.12
N PRO A 322 -5.79 -9.18 -14.94
CA PRO A 322 -4.54 -9.09 -15.71
C PRO A 322 -4.47 -7.86 -16.65
N GLY A 323 -5.63 -7.28 -16.98
CA GLY A 323 -5.75 -6.00 -17.69
C GLY A 323 -5.29 -4.77 -16.91
N MET A 324 -4.99 -4.88 -15.61
CA MET A 324 -4.67 -3.76 -14.70
C MET A 324 -5.75 -2.68 -14.65
N ALA A 325 -7.02 -3.09 -14.82
CA ALA A 325 -8.18 -2.21 -14.73
C ALA A 325 -9.32 -2.92 -14.02
N ALA A 326 -9.83 -2.31 -12.96
CA ALA A 326 -11.11 -2.68 -12.37
C ALA A 326 -12.27 -2.18 -13.26
N SER A 327 -13.40 -2.87 -13.20
CA SER A 327 -14.64 -2.42 -13.84
C SER A 327 -15.46 -1.57 -12.87
N GLU A 328 -16.25 -0.62 -13.40
CA GLU A 328 -17.20 0.13 -12.58
C GLU A 328 -18.29 -0.77 -11.98
N SER A 329 -18.68 -1.82 -12.72
CA SER A 329 -19.59 -2.85 -12.22
C SER A 329 -19.01 -3.61 -11.03
N ASP A 330 -17.69 -3.86 -10.98
CA ASP A 330 -17.05 -4.47 -9.82
C ASP A 330 -17.14 -3.54 -8.61
N VAL A 331 -16.82 -2.25 -8.78
CA VAL A 331 -16.93 -1.26 -7.69
C VAL A 331 -18.36 -1.18 -7.15
N ALA A 332 -19.36 -1.06 -8.04
CA ALA A 332 -20.76 -0.98 -7.64
C ALA A 332 -21.27 -2.27 -6.96
N ARG A 333 -20.84 -3.44 -7.44
CA ARG A 333 -21.20 -4.74 -6.86
C ARG A 333 -20.59 -4.90 -5.46
N PHE A 334 -19.31 -4.60 -5.30
CA PHE A 334 -18.62 -4.75 -4.03
C PHE A 334 -19.00 -3.68 -3.01
N ALA A 335 -19.40 -2.48 -3.44
CA ALA A 335 -20.00 -1.48 -2.55
C ALA A 335 -21.23 -2.02 -1.79
N LYS A 336 -22.10 -2.79 -2.47
CA LYS A 336 -23.26 -3.45 -1.83
C LYS A 336 -22.84 -4.53 -0.83
N VAL A 337 -21.72 -5.21 -1.07
CA VAL A 337 -21.16 -6.18 -0.10
C VAL A 337 -20.64 -5.43 1.13
N HIS A 338 -19.91 -4.32 0.94
CA HIS A 338 -19.41 -3.50 2.03
C HIS A 338 -20.53 -2.92 2.89
N GLU A 339 -21.63 -2.45 2.28
CA GLU A 339 -22.80 -1.95 3.00
C GLU A 339 -23.40 -3.01 3.93
N ARG A 340 -23.53 -4.26 3.45
CA ARG A 340 -24.00 -5.38 4.27
C ARG A 340 -23.02 -5.72 5.39
N LYS A 341 -21.72 -5.80 5.08
CA LYS A 341 -20.66 -6.08 6.07
C LYS A 341 -20.55 -5.00 7.15
N PHE A 342 -20.78 -3.74 6.77
CA PHE A 342 -20.88 -2.61 7.68
C PHE A 342 -22.10 -2.73 8.58
N ALA A 343 -23.28 -3.00 8.01
CA ALA A 343 -24.53 -3.15 8.76
C ALA A 343 -24.51 -4.35 9.74
N GLN A 344 -23.85 -5.44 9.37
CA GLN A 344 -23.63 -6.58 10.28
C GLN A 344 -22.82 -6.19 11.52
N ARG A 345 -21.79 -5.35 11.34
CA ARG A 345 -20.90 -4.90 12.42
C ARG A 345 -21.50 -3.77 13.25
N PHE A 346 -22.29 -2.91 12.62
CA PHE A 346 -22.85 -1.72 13.25
C PHE A 346 -24.37 -1.64 13.00
N PRO A 347 -25.16 -2.59 13.53
CA PRO A 347 -26.61 -2.57 13.35
C PRO A 347 -27.25 -1.28 13.90
N GLN A 348 -26.64 -0.67 14.93
CA GLN A 348 -27.07 0.62 15.49
C GLN A 348 -26.82 1.83 14.58
N LEU A 349 -26.07 1.64 13.50
CA LEU A 349 -25.79 2.64 12.45
C LEU A 349 -26.51 2.30 11.14
N ALA A 350 -27.60 1.53 11.19
CA ALA A 350 -28.45 1.30 10.03
C ALA A 350 -28.84 2.62 9.35
N GLY A 351 -28.71 2.67 8.03
CA GLY A 351 -29.01 3.86 7.21
C GLY A 351 -27.83 4.81 6.97
N VAL A 352 -26.69 4.63 7.65
CA VAL A 352 -25.46 5.39 7.32
C VAL A 352 -25.01 5.06 5.90
N ARG A 353 -24.85 6.10 5.08
CA ARG A 353 -24.47 5.93 3.68
C ARG A 353 -22.98 5.68 3.53
N GLN A 354 -22.63 4.84 2.56
CA GLN A 354 -21.26 4.69 2.07
C GLN A 354 -20.99 5.82 1.06
N GLN A 355 -20.40 6.93 1.53
CA GLN A 355 -20.15 8.11 0.69
C GLN A 355 -19.18 7.84 -0.46
N PHE A 356 -18.18 6.98 -0.24
CA PHE A 356 -17.18 6.65 -1.24
C PHE A 356 -17.03 5.14 -1.40
N SER A 357 -16.80 4.70 -2.64
CA SER A 357 -16.39 3.33 -2.96
C SER A 357 -15.33 3.36 -4.06
N TRP A 358 -14.28 2.56 -3.91
CA TRP A 358 -13.15 2.56 -4.85
C TRP A 358 -12.47 1.21 -4.98
N ALA A 359 -11.63 1.09 -6.02
CA ALA A 359 -10.75 -0.04 -6.23
C ALA A 359 -9.28 0.39 -6.09
N GLY A 360 -8.49 -0.36 -5.33
CA GLY A 360 -7.05 -0.21 -5.19
C GLY A 360 -6.31 -1.32 -5.93
N HIS A 361 -5.30 -0.95 -6.72
CA HIS A 361 -4.46 -1.90 -7.45
C HIS A 361 -3.33 -2.44 -6.55
N LEU A 362 -3.22 -3.76 -6.49
CA LEU A 362 -2.23 -4.53 -5.73
C LEU A 362 -1.49 -5.47 -6.68
N CYS A 363 -0.17 -5.54 -6.55
CA CYS A 363 0.67 -6.48 -7.28
C CYS A 363 1.26 -7.50 -6.32
N LEU A 364 1.07 -8.79 -6.63
CA LEU A 364 1.63 -9.92 -5.90
C LEU A 364 2.49 -10.81 -6.83
N THR A 365 3.34 -11.66 -6.25
CA THR A 365 4.03 -12.76 -6.94
C THR A 365 3.74 -14.08 -6.24
N LEU A 366 3.79 -15.20 -6.96
CA LEU A 366 3.48 -16.52 -6.39
C LEU A 366 4.43 -16.94 -5.26
N ASN A 367 5.68 -16.47 -5.30
CA ASN A 367 6.71 -16.74 -4.31
C ASN A 367 6.92 -15.57 -3.33
N GLY A 368 6.02 -14.58 -3.29
CA GLY A 368 6.06 -13.50 -2.29
C GLY A 368 7.24 -12.53 -2.38
N VAL A 369 8.02 -12.58 -3.46
CA VAL A 369 9.23 -11.77 -3.67
C VAL A 369 8.92 -10.42 -4.31
N SER A 370 9.70 -9.41 -3.93
CA SER A 370 9.73 -8.10 -4.57
C SER A 370 10.65 -8.09 -5.78
N VAL A 371 10.49 -7.08 -6.63
CA VAL A 371 11.44 -6.80 -7.72
C VAL A 371 12.22 -5.56 -7.34
N MET A 372 13.12 -5.70 -6.37
CA MET A 372 14.12 -4.68 -6.04
C MET A 372 15.50 -5.15 -6.48
N ARG A 373 15.99 -4.57 -7.58
CA ARG A 373 17.25 -4.93 -8.27
C ARG A 373 17.54 -3.96 -9.41
N GLU A 374 18.73 -4.06 -9.98
CA GLU A 374 19.03 -3.50 -11.29
C GLU A 374 18.39 -4.38 -12.40
N ILE A 375 17.70 -3.74 -13.34
CA ILE A 375 16.98 -4.35 -14.45
C ILE A 375 17.81 -4.29 -15.74
N ASP A 376 18.49 -3.17 -15.93
CA ASP A 376 19.42 -2.87 -17.03
C ASP A 376 20.41 -1.83 -16.49
N GLY A 377 21.52 -1.60 -17.19
CA GLY A 377 22.56 -0.66 -16.76
C GLY A 377 21.99 0.74 -16.49
N GLY A 378 21.95 1.14 -15.22
CA GLY A 378 21.37 2.41 -14.77
C GLY A 378 19.84 2.42 -14.61
N VAL A 379 19.17 1.26 -14.70
CA VAL A 379 17.71 1.12 -14.50
C VAL A 379 17.46 0.21 -13.32
N PHE A 380 16.93 0.77 -12.23
CA PHE A 380 16.65 0.08 -10.98
C PHE A 380 15.14 -0.05 -10.78
N SER A 381 14.72 -1.08 -10.05
CA SER A 381 13.32 -1.29 -9.70
C SER A 381 13.14 -1.26 -8.19
N ALA A 382 12.03 -0.69 -7.73
CA ALA A 382 11.53 -0.70 -6.36
C ALA A 382 10.11 -1.30 -6.28
N CYS A 383 9.76 -2.15 -7.26
CA CYS A 383 8.40 -2.61 -7.52
C CYS A 383 8.04 -3.93 -6.83
N VAL A 384 6.74 -4.26 -6.87
CA VAL A 384 6.13 -5.50 -6.38
C VAL A 384 6.17 -5.59 -4.84
N GLN A 385 5.20 -4.94 -4.22
CA GLN A 385 5.17 -4.76 -2.75
C GLN A 385 4.37 -5.85 -2.00
N ASN A 386 3.85 -6.87 -2.68
CA ASN A 386 3.21 -8.05 -2.09
C ASN A 386 2.21 -7.78 -0.95
N GLY A 387 1.41 -6.72 -1.04
CA GLY A 387 0.34 -6.42 -0.06
C GLY A 387 0.74 -5.53 1.10
N LEU A 388 2.04 -5.40 1.39
CA LEU A 388 2.60 -4.56 2.45
C LEU A 388 3.15 -3.24 1.90
N GLY A 389 2.36 -2.57 1.08
CA GLY A 389 2.79 -1.42 0.25
C GLY A 389 3.39 -0.23 1.01
N THR A 390 3.05 -0.07 2.28
CA THR A 390 3.56 0.99 3.17
C THR A 390 5.00 0.69 3.62
N ALA A 391 5.19 -0.38 4.39
CA ALA A 391 6.50 -0.79 4.91
C ALA A 391 7.41 -1.31 3.79
N ARG A 392 6.95 -2.31 3.03
CA ARG A 392 7.75 -2.92 1.96
C ARG A 392 8.02 -1.93 0.83
N GLY A 393 7.07 -1.08 0.47
CA GLY A 393 7.29 -0.02 -0.52
C GLY A 393 8.36 0.97 -0.07
N THR A 394 8.33 1.40 1.20
CA THR A 394 9.37 2.26 1.77
C THR A 394 10.75 1.60 1.68
N LEU A 395 10.84 0.32 2.10
CA LEU A 395 12.08 -0.45 2.04
C LEU A 395 12.62 -0.62 0.62
N THR A 396 11.78 -1.06 -0.33
CA THR A 396 12.24 -1.25 -1.71
C THR A 396 12.63 0.07 -2.37
N GLY A 397 12.01 1.19 -1.96
CA GLY A 397 12.42 2.53 -2.35
C GLY A 397 13.82 2.88 -1.85
N ILE A 398 14.08 2.68 -0.56
CA ILE A 398 15.41 2.88 0.05
C ILE A 398 16.46 2.02 -0.66
N GLY A 399 16.17 0.73 -0.82
CA GLY A 399 17.10 -0.21 -1.46
C GLY A 399 17.40 0.14 -2.92
N ALA A 400 16.40 0.55 -3.71
CA ALA A 400 16.62 0.96 -5.09
C ALA A 400 17.42 2.27 -5.20
N ALA A 401 17.22 3.20 -4.26
CA ALA A 401 18.06 4.39 -4.14
C ALA A 401 19.52 4.04 -3.82
N GLU A 402 19.75 3.16 -2.86
CA GLU A 402 21.10 2.68 -2.50
C GLU A 402 21.80 2.02 -3.69
N LEU A 403 21.12 1.11 -4.40
CA LEU A 403 21.66 0.48 -5.60
C LEU A 403 21.98 1.51 -6.69
N ALA A 404 21.10 2.49 -6.92
CA ALA A 404 21.32 3.56 -7.89
C ALA A 404 22.52 4.47 -7.56
N LEU A 405 22.97 4.47 -6.31
CA LEU A 405 24.14 5.19 -5.83
C LEU A 405 25.35 4.26 -5.59
N GLY A 406 25.28 2.99 -6.00
CA GLY A 406 26.35 2.01 -5.81
C GLY A 406 26.59 1.61 -4.36
N LYS A 407 25.63 1.83 -3.46
CA LYS A 407 25.69 1.48 -2.04
C LYS A 407 25.00 0.14 -1.77
N GLN A 408 25.41 -0.52 -0.69
CA GLN A 408 24.77 -1.74 -0.20
C GLN A 408 24.55 -1.67 1.31
N GLY A 409 23.42 -2.20 1.76
CA GLY A 409 23.02 -2.33 3.16
C GLY A 409 22.18 -3.58 3.42
N ASP A 410 21.55 -3.66 4.59
CA ASP A 410 20.69 -4.80 4.95
C ASP A 410 19.50 -4.95 3.99
N ILE A 411 18.90 -3.82 3.60
CA ILE A 411 17.77 -3.79 2.66
C ILE A 411 18.19 -4.34 1.30
N THR A 412 19.31 -3.87 0.73
CA THR A 412 19.78 -4.35 -0.58
C THR A 412 20.19 -5.81 -0.54
N ARG A 413 20.82 -6.28 0.55
CA ARG A 413 21.14 -7.70 0.71
C ARG A 413 19.87 -8.56 0.78
N HIS A 414 18.89 -8.16 1.59
CA HIS A 414 17.65 -8.90 1.76
C HIS A 414 16.90 -9.04 0.43
N PHE A 415 16.50 -7.93 -0.21
CA PHE A 415 15.71 -8.02 -1.44
C PHE A 415 16.55 -8.43 -2.66
N GLY A 416 17.84 -8.11 -2.69
CA GLY A 416 18.75 -8.51 -3.78
C GLY A 416 19.00 -10.02 -3.81
N SER A 417 18.92 -10.70 -2.66
CA SER A 417 19.02 -12.17 -2.59
C SER A 417 17.75 -12.90 -3.03
N GLN A 418 16.62 -12.19 -3.19
CA GLN A 418 15.36 -12.84 -3.54
C GLN A 418 15.41 -13.39 -4.97
N PRO A 419 14.89 -14.62 -5.19
CA PRO A 419 14.80 -15.17 -6.52
C PRO A 419 13.92 -14.30 -7.42
N ARG A 420 13.97 -14.58 -8.72
CA ARG A 420 13.04 -13.95 -9.66
C ARG A 420 11.59 -14.38 -9.35
N PRO A 421 10.57 -13.52 -9.57
CA PRO A 421 9.17 -13.91 -9.50
C PRO A 421 8.86 -15.17 -10.32
N ASN A 422 8.09 -16.11 -9.77
CA ASN A 422 7.69 -17.32 -10.49
C ASN A 422 6.73 -17.00 -11.66
N ARG A 423 6.76 -17.82 -12.72
CA ARG A 423 5.80 -17.67 -13.84
C ARG A 423 4.40 -18.06 -13.37
N LEU A 424 3.42 -17.29 -13.80
CA LEU A 424 2.02 -17.63 -13.63
C LEU A 424 1.62 -18.70 -14.65
N PRO A 425 0.57 -19.49 -14.35
CA PRO A 425 -0.12 -20.26 -15.37
C PRO A 425 -0.55 -19.35 -16.55
N PRO A 426 -0.62 -19.87 -17.79
CA PRO A 426 -1.03 -19.07 -18.93
C PRO A 426 -2.45 -18.52 -18.76
N GLN A 427 -2.73 -17.36 -19.35
CA GLN A 427 -4.08 -16.82 -19.42
C GLN A 427 -4.92 -17.62 -20.45
N PRO A 428 -6.24 -17.82 -20.22
CA PRO A 428 -7.05 -17.26 -19.13
C PRO A 428 -7.05 -18.10 -17.83
N PHE A 429 -6.35 -19.23 -17.77
CA PHE A 429 -6.41 -20.18 -16.65
C PHE A 429 -5.98 -19.58 -15.32
N ALA A 430 -4.91 -18.78 -15.30
CA ALA A 430 -4.49 -18.10 -14.08
C ALA A 430 -5.58 -17.18 -13.51
N ALA A 431 -6.24 -16.38 -14.36
CA ALA A 431 -7.31 -15.48 -13.92
C ALA A 431 -8.55 -16.25 -13.44
N ILE A 432 -8.93 -17.33 -14.12
CA ILE A 432 -10.07 -18.17 -13.72
C ILE A 432 -9.79 -18.82 -12.37
N GLY A 433 -8.63 -19.48 -12.22
CA GLY A 433 -8.24 -20.18 -11.00
C GLY A 433 -8.14 -19.23 -9.80
N ALA A 434 -7.45 -18.11 -9.96
CA ALA A 434 -7.29 -17.13 -8.88
C ALA A 434 -8.64 -16.54 -8.44
N ASN A 435 -9.51 -16.15 -9.38
CA ASN A 435 -10.81 -15.58 -9.04
C ASN A 435 -11.76 -16.62 -8.43
N ALA A 436 -11.71 -17.88 -8.86
CA ALA A 436 -12.48 -18.96 -8.25
C ALA A 436 -12.02 -19.21 -6.80
N TRP A 437 -10.71 -19.26 -6.58
CA TRP A 437 -10.12 -19.44 -5.25
C TRP A 437 -10.45 -18.27 -4.30
N MET A 438 -10.32 -17.02 -4.74
CA MET A 438 -10.68 -15.85 -3.93
C MET A 438 -12.16 -15.85 -3.56
N ARG A 439 -13.06 -16.15 -4.50
CA ARG A 439 -14.51 -16.27 -4.21
C ARG A 439 -14.81 -17.38 -3.21
N TYR A 440 -14.13 -18.52 -3.31
CA TYR A 440 -14.29 -19.61 -2.36
C TYR A 440 -13.81 -19.22 -0.95
N LYS A 441 -12.64 -18.58 -0.84
CA LYS A 441 -12.13 -18.08 0.45
C LYS A 441 -13.02 -16.99 1.04
N GLU A 442 -13.49 -16.02 0.22
CA GLU A 442 -14.47 -15.01 0.65
C GLU A 442 -15.77 -15.64 1.18
N TRP A 443 -16.25 -16.71 0.54
CA TRP A 443 -17.43 -17.44 1.02
C TRP A 443 -17.18 -18.16 2.35
N ARG A 444 -15.98 -18.72 2.56
CA ARG A 444 -15.60 -19.33 3.85
C ARG A 444 -15.44 -18.29 4.96
N ALA A 445 -15.00 -17.08 4.62
CA ALA A 445 -14.81 -15.95 5.53
C ALA A 445 -16.05 -15.02 5.55
N ALA A 446 -17.26 -15.54 5.25
CA ALA A 446 -18.44 -14.72 5.06
C ALA A 446 -18.87 -13.91 6.30
N ASP A 447 -18.51 -14.34 7.50
CA ASP A 447 -18.82 -13.62 8.75
C ASP A 447 -17.62 -12.84 9.31
N GLU A 448 -16.41 -13.14 8.83
CA GLU A 448 -15.16 -12.42 9.13
C GLU A 448 -14.99 -11.14 8.33
#